data_AF-A0A9D8CYR8-F1
#
_entry.id   AF-A0A9D8CYR8-F1
#
_cell.length_a   1.000
_cell.length_b   1.000
_cell.length_c   1.000
_cell.angle_alpha   90.00
_cell.angle_beta   90.00
_cell.angle_gamma   90.00
#
_symmetry.space_group_name_H-M   'P 1'
#
loop_
_entity.id
_entity.type
_entity.pdbx_description
1 polymer ?
#
loop_
_entity_poly.entity_id
_entity_poly.type
_entity_poly.pdbx_seq_one_letter_code
_entity_poly.pdbx_strand_id
1 'polypeptide(L)'
;MKPFAPFVVVVGLALAVAGCTSTSSNPLMSNPFGYKPESKEDLLAESGFKTLSLNTPQKVAAFKTLPPHRISQTTFKGRPAWVYPDQNVCGCIYIGGQQAYNTFIKKGRAQMIDSRVNQMNKSDDPYNPTQMNAEIYWDDPWDDSDAYGLYLN
;
A
#
# COMPACT_ATOMS: atom_id res chain seq x y z
N MET A 1 -59.75 -43.38 11.61
CA MET A 1 -59.53 -43.67 13.05
C MET A 1 -58.13 -44.27 13.19
N LYS A 2 -57.28 -43.70 14.06
CA LYS A 2 -55.95 -44.21 14.50
C LYS A 2 -56.17 -45.20 15.67
N PRO A 3 -55.27 -46.19 15.94
CA PRO A 3 -54.09 -45.98 16.83
C PRO A 3 -52.82 -46.80 16.42
N PHE A 4 -51.60 -46.24 16.41
CA PHE A 4 -50.58 -46.04 17.48
C PHE A 4 -49.74 -47.28 17.92
N ALA A 5 -48.45 -47.25 17.54
CA ALA A 5 -47.20 -47.78 18.17
C ALA A 5 -46.99 -49.33 18.26
N PRO A 6 -45.74 -49.89 18.34
CA PRO A 6 -44.49 -49.32 18.90
C PRO A 6 -43.13 -49.59 18.19
N PHE A 7 -42.15 -48.75 18.56
CA PHE A 7 -40.70 -48.98 18.75
C PHE A 7 -39.91 -49.92 17.81
N VAL A 8 -39.11 -49.32 16.91
CA VAL A 8 -37.77 -49.83 16.59
C VAL A 8 -36.80 -48.65 16.66
N VAL A 9 -35.95 -48.69 17.69
CA VAL A 9 -34.78 -47.81 17.85
C VAL A 9 -33.73 -48.27 16.85
N VAL A 10 -33.39 -47.42 15.88
CA VAL A 10 -32.15 -47.56 15.10
C VAL A 10 -31.33 -46.31 15.35
N VAL A 11 -30.39 -46.43 16.28
CA VAL A 11 -29.31 -45.45 16.48
C VAL A 11 -28.41 -45.54 15.25
N GLY A 12 -28.72 -44.73 14.24
CA GLY A 12 -27.87 -44.53 13.07
C GLY A 12 -26.75 -43.55 13.42
N LEU A 13 -25.56 -44.09 13.64
CA LEU A 13 -24.32 -43.34 13.77
C LEU A 13 -23.99 -42.68 12.42
N ALA A 14 -24.48 -41.46 12.19
CA ALA A 14 -24.11 -40.67 11.02
C ALA A 14 -22.73 -40.03 11.25
N LEU A 15 -21.70 -40.58 10.62
CA LEU A 15 -20.38 -39.97 10.51
C LEU A 15 -20.49 -38.73 9.61
N ALA A 16 -20.58 -37.55 10.21
CA ALA A 16 -20.45 -36.29 9.50
C ALA A 16 -18.98 -36.10 9.09
N VAL A 17 -18.64 -36.49 7.86
CA VAL A 17 -17.36 -36.10 7.25
C VAL A 17 -17.52 -34.67 6.74
N ALA A 18 -17.41 -33.70 7.64
CA ALA A 18 -17.23 -32.30 7.29
C ALA A 18 -15.81 -32.10 6.77
N GLY A 19 -15.57 -32.50 5.51
CA GLY A 19 -14.37 -32.09 4.78
C GLY A 19 -14.54 -30.64 4.37
N CYS A 20 -13.94 -29.72 5.12
CA CYS A 20 -13.92 -28.31 4.74
C CYS A 20 -13.25 -28.14 3.37
N THR A 21 -13.93 -27.38 2.52
CA THR A 21 -13.45 -26.89 1.23
C THR A 21 -12.05 -26.32 1.33
N SER A 22 -11.21 -26.66 0.36
CA SER A 22 -9.85 -26.19 0.22
C SER A 22 -9.78 -24.67 0.12
N THR A 23 -9.27 -24.00 1.14
CA THR A 23 -8.58 -22.71 0.96
C THR A 23 -7.11 -23.04 0.89
N SER A 24 -6.56 -23.03 -0.32
CA SER A 24 -5.13 -23.16 -0.58
C SER A 24 -4.41 -21.91 -0.08
N SER A 25 -4.10 -21.84 1.21
CA SER A 25 -3.05 -20.96 1.73
C SER A 25 -1.74 -21.73 1.69
N ASN A 26 -0.86 -21.40 0.75
CA ASN A 26 0.52 -21.89 0.75
C ASN A 26 1.17 -21.50 2.09
N PRO A 27 1.58 -22.45 2.96
CA PRO A 27 2.17 -22.13 4.25
C PRO A 27 3.69 -21.87 4.19
N LEU A 28 4.28 -21.77 2.99
CA LEU A 28 5.69 -21.43 2.84
C LEU A 28 5.97 -19.92 3.00
N MET A 29 5.41 -19.26 4.04
CA MET A 29 5.90 -17.97 4.56
C MET A 29 5.19 -17.51 5.85
N SER A 30 4.93 -18.40 6.82
CA SER A 30 4.54 -17.93 8.17
C SER A 30 5.79 -17.48 8.94
N ASN A 31 5.94 -16.17 9.15
CA ASN A 31 7.02 -15.61 9.97
C ASN A 31 6.84 -16.06 11.45
N PRO A 32 7.79 -16.82 12.04
CA PRO A 32 7.64 -17.39 13.38
C PRO A 32 7.55 -16.35 14.52
N PHE A 33 7.80 -15.07 14.24
CA PHE A 33 7.68 -13.96 15.18
C PHE A 33 6.49 -13.03 14.92
N GLY A 34 5.64 -13.31 13.93
CA GLY A 34 4.50 -12.44 13.58
C GLY A 34 4.88 -11.04 13.06
N TYR A 35 6.17 -10.77 12.84
CA TYR A 35 6.65 -9.49 12.29
C TYR A 35 6.28 -9.37 10.82
N LYS A 36 5.50 -8.33 10.49
CA LYS A 36 5.17 -7.98 9.11
C LYS A 36 5.75 -6.58 8.86
N PRO A 37 6.73 -6.42 7.95
CA PRO A 37 7.19 -5.08 7.60
C PRO A 37 6.00 -4.29 7.06
N GLU A 38 5.87 -3.02 7.45
CA GLU A 38 4.78 -2.18 6.95
C GLU A 38 4.95 -1.99 5.45
N SER A 39 3.84 -1.86 4.71
CA SER A 39 3.95 -1.64 3.28
C SER A 39 4.55 -0.25 3.01
N LYS A 40 5.03 -0.01 1.78
CA LYS A 40 5.53 1.32 1.42
C LYS A 40 4.41 2.36 1.49
N GLU A 41 3.19 1.97 1.17
CA GLU A 41 1.97 2.78 1.24
C GLU A 41 1.64 3.15 2.68
N ASP A 42 1.73 2.18 3.62
CA ASP A 42 1.57 2.42 5.06
C ASP A 42 2.63 3.44 5.53
N LEU A 43 3.89 3.21 5.16
CA LEU A 43 4.98 4.13 5.46
C LEU A 43 4.76 5.55 4.94
N LEU A 44 4.26 5.70 3.71
CA LEU A 44 3.97 6.99 3.09
C LEU A 44 2.86 7.70 3.87
N ALA A 45 1.74 7.01 4.13
CA ALA A 45 0.60 7.54 4.87
C ALA A 45 1.00 7.98 6.28
N GLU A 46 1.71 7.13 7.02
CA GLU A 46 2.19 7.43 8.38
C GLU A 46 3.27 8.52 8.43
N SER A 47 3.98 8.72 7.32
CA SER A 47 4.95 9.81 7.19
C SER A 47 4.28 11.14 6.87
N GLY A 48 2.97 11.16 6.62
CA GLY A 48 2.22 12.37 6.31
C GLY A 48 2.10 12.67 4.81
N PHE A 49 2.37 11.68 3.94
CA PHE A 49 1.96 11.80 2.54
C PHE A 49 0.43 11.71 2.43
N LYS A 50 -0.12 12.44 1.47
CA LYS A 50 -1.55 12.47 1.15
C LYS A 50 -1.79 11.93 -0.24
N THR A 51 -2.95 11.33 -0.48
CA THR A 51 -3.33 10.85 -1.80
C THR A 51 -3.96 11.95 -2.64
N LEU A 52 -3.54 12.09 -3.90
CA LEU A 52 -4.21 12.91 -4.89
C LEU A 52 -5.40 12.18 -5.51
N SER A 53 -6.45 12.94 -5.78
CA SER A 53 -7.66 12.41 -6.43
C SER A 53 -7.48 12.38 -7.95
N LEU A 54 -7.77 11.22 -8.57
CA LEU A 54 -7.80 11.05 -10.03
C LEU A 54 -9.20 11.33 -10.59
N ASN A 55 -9.79 12.48 -10.24
CA ASN A 55 -11.19 12.79 -10.52
C ASN A 55 -11.48 13.36 -11.92
N THR A 56 -10.46 13.64 -12.73
CA THR A 56 -10.63 14.11 -14.11
C THR A 56 -9.89 13.20 -15.11
N PRO A 57 -10.40 13.09 -16.36
CA PRO A 57 -9.69 12.33 -17.41
C PRO A 57 -8.26 12.82 -17.64
N GLN A 58 -8.02 14.12 -17.51
CA GLN A 58 -6.70 14.73 -17.64
C GLN A 58 -5.77 14.28 -16.52
N LYS A 59 -6.22 14.25 -15.26
CA LYS A 59 -5.44 13.71 -14.12
C LYS A 59 -5.13 12.23 -14.30
N VAL A 60 -6.08 11.45 -14.81
CA VAL A 60 -5.85 10.02 -15.13
C VAL A 60 -4.83 9.86 -16.26
N ALA A 61 -4.88 10.70 -17.29
CA ALA A 61 -3.91 10.69 -18.38
C ALA A 61 -2.50 11.05 -17.90
N ALA A 62 -2.37 12.12 -17.10
CA ALA A 62 -1.11 12.52 -16.49
C ALA A 62 -0.57 11.45 -15.52
N PHE A 63 -1.43 10.83 -14.72
CA PHE A 63 -1.02 9.75 -13.81
C PHE A 63 -0.33 8.59 -14.53
N LYS A 64 -0.81 8.22 -15.71
CA LYS A 64 -0.26 7.12 -16.52
C LYS A 64 1.13 7.42 -17.08
N THR A 65 1.54 8.68 -17.17
CA THR A 65 2.88 9.05 -17.65
C THR A 65 3.92 9.06 -16.53
N LEU A 66 3.48 9.08 -15.27
CA LEU A 66 4.39 9.06 -14.13
C LEU A 66 5.04 7.68 -13.97
N PRO A 67 6.33 7.60 -13.57
CA PRO A 67 6.99 6.34 -13.34
C PRO A 67 6.39 5.65 -12.10
N PRO A 68 5.88 4.42 -12.24
CA PRO A 68 5.27 3.71 -11.12
C PRO A 68 6.32 3.35 -10.06
N HIS A 69 5.89 3.34 -8.81
CA HIS A 69 6.66 2.87 -7.65
C HIS A 69 7.99 3.59 -7.40
N ARG A 70 8.09 4.84 -7.85
CA ARG A 70 9.27 5.68 -7.64
C ARG A 70 8.90 6.99 -7.00
N ILE A 71 9.61 7.33 -5.92
CA ILE A 71 9.49 8.64 -5.30
C ILE A 71 10.30 9.64 -6.12
N SER A 72 9.68 10.75 -6.47
CA SER A 72 10.22 11.77 -7.38
C SER A 72 10.10 13.13 -6.71
N GLN A 73 11.05 14.03 -6.93
CA GLN A 73 10.97 15.38 -6.39
C GLN A 73 10.34 16.31 -7.45
N THR A 74 9.39 17.13 -7.02
CA THR A 74 8.84 18.24 -7.80
C THR A 74 8.97 19.53 -6.98
N THR A 75 8.64 20.66 -7.60
CA THR A 75 8.59 21.97 -6.93
C THR A 75 7.17 22.47 -6.94
N PHE A 76 6.58 22.67 -5.75
CA PHE A 76 5.28 23.31 -5.59
C PHE A 76 5.46 24.66 -4.89
N LYS A 77 5.03 25.76 -5.53
CA LYS A 77 5.17 27.15 -5.00
C LYS A 77 6.58 27.49 -4.53
N GLY A 78 7.60 27.09 -5.30
CA GLY A 78 9.01 27.35 -5.00
C GLY A 78 9.58 26.52 -3.84
N ARG A 79 8.86 25.51 -3.36
CA ARG A 79 9.29 24.59 -2.29
C ARG A 79 9.33 23.15 -2.82
N PRO A 80 10.21 22.29 -2.28
CA PRO A 80 10.31 20.91 -2.73
C PRO A 80 9.15 20.06 -2.21
N ALA A 81 8.57 19.25 -3.08
CA ALA A 81 7.52 18.28 -2.79
C ALA A 81 7.91 16.92 -3.39
N TRP A 82 7.39 15.84 -2.82
CA TRP A 82 7.68 14.47 -3.25
C TRP A 82 6.42 13.78 -3.72
N VAL A 83 6.56 13.04 -4.81
CA VAL A 83 5.47 12.36 -5.51
C VAL A 83 5.80 10.89 -5.60
N TYR A 84 4.87 10.02 -5.23
CA TYR A 84 4.97 8.58 -5.41
C TYR A 84 3.70 8.05 -6.10
N PRO A 85 3.75 7.75 -7.40
CA PRO A 85 2.64 7.15 -8.14
C PRO A 85 2.60 5.64 -7.90
N ASP A 86 1.46 5.13 -7.45
CA ASP A 86 1.21 3.70 -7.33
C ASP A 86 0.06 3.28 -8.27
N GLN A 87 0.46 2.83 -9.45
CA GLN A 87 -0.44 2.41 -10.52
C GLN A 87 -0.97 0.98 -10.32
N ASN A 88 -0.34 0.17 -9.46
CA ASN A 88 -0.59 -1.26 -9.41
C ASN A 88 -1.37 -1.70 -8.17
N VAL A 89 -1.26 -0.97 -7.05
CA VAL A 89 -1.95 -1.35 -5.80
C VAL A 89 -3.15 -0.45 -5.54
N CYS A 90 -2.96 0.86 -5.33
CA CYS A 90 -4.07 1.78 -5.06
C CYS A 90 -4.64 2.49 -6.31
N GLY A 91 -3.86 2.62 -7.39
CA GLY A 91 -4.22 3.48 -8.52
C GLY A 91 -4.25 4.96 -8.14
N CYS A 92 -3.33 5.39 -7.28
CA CYS A 92 -3.32 6.70 -6.65
C CYS A 92 -1.91 7.31 -6.65
N ILE A 93 -1.82 8.61 -6.32
CA ILE A 93 -0.54 9.31 -6.19
C ILE A 93 -0.40 9.81 -4.76
N TYR A 94 0.69 9.49 -4.10
CA TYR A 94 1.04 10.05 -2.80
C TYR A 94 1.87 11.31 -2.99
N ILE A 95 1.52 12.39 -2.29
CA ILE A 95 2.29 13.64 -2.26
C ILE A 95 2.65 14.05 -0.84
N GLY A 96 3.87 14.55 -0.66
CA GLY A 96 4.37 14.95 0.66
C GLY A 96 5.32 16.14 0.57
N GLY A 97 5.29 17.00 1.59
CA GLY A 97 6.29 18.07 1.74
C GLY A 97 7.60 17.53 2.30
N GLN A 98 8.55 18.43 2.57
CA GLN A 98 9.87 18.09 3.11
C GLN A 98 9.80 17.29 4.41
N GLN A 99 8.92 17.66 5.35
CA GLN A 99 8.77 16.95 6.61
C GLN A 99 8.30 15.52 6.41
N ALA A 100 7.34 15.33 5.50
CA ALA A 100 6.81 14.00 5.19
C ALA A 100 7.88 13.11 4.54
N TYR A 101 8.63 13.66 3.57
CA TYR A 101 9.76 12.96 2.97
C TYR A 101 10.83 12.57 4.01
N ASN A 102 11.24 13.51 4.87
CA ASN A 102 12.24 13.24 5.91
C ASN A 102 11.79 12.11 6.86
N THR A 103 10.50 12.10 7.20
CA THR A 103 9.90 11.05 8.05
C THR A 103 9.86 9.71 7.32
N PHE A 104 9.49 9.70 6.04
CA PHE A 104 9.49 8.51 5.19
C PHE A 104 10.89 7.90 5.07
N ILE A 105 11.92 8.70 4.83
CA ILE A 105 13.31 8.20 4.76
C ILE A 105 13.79 7.69 6.12
N LYS A 106 13.39 8.35 7.21
CA LYS A 106 13.71 7.89 8.56
C LYS A 106 13.05 6.53 8.86
N LYS A 107 11.75 6.39 8.58
CA LYS A 107 10.99 5.16 8.81
C LYS A 107 11.45 4.03 7.89
N GLY A 108 11.63 4.29 6.59
CA GLY A 108 12.13 3.30 5.64
C GLY A 108 13.51 2.76 6.03
N ARG A 109 14.43 3.63 6.47
CA ARG A 109 15.71 3.19 7.04
C ARG A 109 15.56 2.41 8.33
N ALA A 110 14.68 2.84 9.24
CA ALA A 110 14.41 2.11 10.48
C ALA A 110 13.85 0.71 10.17
N GLN A 111 12.91 0.58 9.24
CA GLN A 111 12.42 -0.70 8.77
C GLN A 111 13.52 -1.53 8.12
N MET A 112 14.44 -0.97 7.34
CA MET A 112 15.60 -1.69 6.78
C MET A 112 16.58 -2.19 7.87
N ILE A 113 16.68 -1.47 8.98
CA ILE A 113 17.55 -1.83 10.13
C ILE A 113 16.85 -2.85 11.04
N ASP A 114 15.54 -2.71 11.22
CA ASP A 114 14.68 -3.62 11.98
C ASP A 114 14.45 -4.93 11.22
N SER A 115 14.35 -4.85 9.89
CA SER A 115 14.55 -5.98 8.98
C SER A 115 16.03 -6.36 8.91
N ARG A 116 16.55 -6.87 10.03
CA ARG A 116 17.73 -7.75 10.04
C ARG A 116 17.59 -8.99 9.12
N VAL A 117 16.41 -9.17 8.54
CA VAL A 117 15.88 -10.25 7.68
C VAL A 117 15.97 -9.94 6.18
N ASN A 118 16.39 -8.73 5.77
CA ASN A 118 16.66 -8.42 4.35
C ASN A 118 17.95 -9.12 3.86
N GLN A 119 17.93 -10.45 3.82
CA GLN A 119 18.88 -11.24 3.05
C GLN A 119 18.70 -10.90 1.56
N MET A 120 19.83 -10.72 0.88
CA MET A 120 20.00 -10.69 -0.58
C MET A 120 19.43 -9.45 -1.31
N ASN A 121 20.36 -8.62 -1.80
CA ASN A 121 20.22 -7.83 -3.03
C ASN A 121 18.95 -6.96 -3.21
N LYS A 122 19.17 -5.65 -3.29
CA LYS A 122 19.11 -4.99 -4.59
C LYS A 122 19.77 -3.62 -4.53
N SER A 123 20.62 -3.37 -5.51
CA SER A 123 21.48 -2.19 -5.69
C SER A 123 20.72 -0.95 -6.19
N ASP A 124 19.49 -0.76 -5.75
CA ASP A 124 18.66 0.42 -6.04
C ASP A 124 17.90 0.76 -4.76
N ASP A 125 18.42 1.66 -3.92
CA ASP A 125 17.73 2.10 -2.70
C ASP A 125 16.45 2.87 -3.10
N PRO A 126 15.25 2.29 -2.96
CA PRO A 126 14.01 2.91 -3.41
C PRO A 126 13.59 4.09 -2.51
N TYR A 127 14.37 4.39 -1.46
CA TYR A 127 14.18 5.47 -0.51
C TYR A 127 15.18 6.62 -0.71
N ASN A 128 16.10 6.56 -1.68
CA ASN A 128 17.01 7.67 -1.97
C ASN A 128 17.21 7.84 -3.50
N PRO A 129 16.21 8.35 -4.22
CA PRO A 129 16.29 8.45 -5.67
C PRO A 129 17.34 9.49 -6.09
N THR A 130 18.36 9.03 -6.82
CA THR A 130 19.37 9.89 -7.45
C THR A 130 18.92 10.51 -8.77
N GLN A 131 17.75 10.09 -9.30
CA GLN A 131 17.12 10.68 -10.49
C GLN A 131 15.77 11.29 -10.11
N MET A 132 15.67 12.62 -10.22
CA MET A 132 14.61 13.42 -9.59
C MET A 132 13.42 13.77 -10.48
N ASN A 133 13.42 13.51 -11.78
CA ASN A 133 12.43 14.11 -12.67
C ASN A 133 11.35 13.12 -13.16
N ALA A 134 10.36 12.88 -12.30
CA ALA A 134 8.99 12.74 -12.77
C ALA A 134 8.25 14.02 -12.38
N GLU A 135 8.30 15.00 -13.26
CA GLU A 135 7.71 16.30 -12.99
C GLU A 135 6.19 16.18 -13.06
N ILE A 136 5.54 16.29 -11.89
CA ILE A 136 4.16 16.76 -11.85
C ILE A 136 4.18 18.23 -12.28
N TYR A 137 3.45 18.55 -13.35
CA TYR A 137 3.19 19.92 -13.76
C TYR A 137 2.05 20.47 -12.92
N TRP A 138 2.38 21.38 -12.01
CA TRP A 138 1.40 22.13 -11.24
C TRP A 138 0.77 23.18 -12.16
N ASP A 139 -0.53 23.42 -11.98
CA ASP A 139 -1.42 24.24 -12.80
C ASP A 139 -1.96 23.57 -14.10
N ASP A 140 -1.57 22.32 -14.41
CA ASP A 140 -2.21 21.46 -15.43
C ASP A 140 -1.74 19.99 -15.36
N PRO A 141 -2.59 18.99 -15.03
CA PRO A 141 -3.99 19.06 -14.59
C PRO A 141 -4.15 19.18 -13.07
N TRP A 142 -3.05 19.37 -12.33
CA TRP A 142 -3.01 19.44 -10.87
C TRP A 142 -3.05 20.88 -10.40
N ASP A 143 -3.84 21.19 -9.39
CA ASP A 143 -3.99 22.57 -8.89
C ASP A 143 -3.56 22.73 -7.42
N ASP A 144 -3.66 23.96 -6.93
CA ASP A 144 -3.36 24.32 -5.54
C ASP A 144 -4.15 23.52 -4.50
N SER A 145 -5.36 23.09 -4.84
CA SER A 145 -6.22 22.32 -3.94
C SER A 145 -5.73 20.88 -3.80
N ASP A 146 -5.15 20.33 -4.87
CA ASP A 146 -4.51 19.01 -4.87
C ASP A 146 -3.28 19.00 -3.95
N ALA A 147 -2.48 20.07 -3.98
CA ALA A 147 -1.29 20.22 -3.15
C ALA A 147 -1.56 20.87 -1.76
N TYR A 148 -2.82 21.01 -1.38
CA TYR A 148 -3.18 21.69 -0.14
C TYR A 148 -2.64 20.97 1.10
N GLY A 149 -1.96 21.73 1.95
CA GLY A 149 -1.41 21.22 3.19
C GLY A 149 -0.16 20.38 3.06
N LEU A 150 0.57 20.48 1.94
CA LEU A 150 1.95 19.99 1.86
C LEU A 150 2.91 20.74 2.82
N TYR A 151 2.58 21.98 3.18
CA TYR A 151 3.39 22.83 4.07
C TYR A 151 2.57 23.51 5.18
N LEU A 152 1.40 22.94 5.51
CA LEU A 152 0.68 23.35 6.71
C LEU A 152 1.25 22.55 7.86
N ASN A 153 1.92 23.25 8.78
CA ASN A 153 2.50 22.69 10.01
C ASN A 153 1.41 22.42 11.04
#